data_AF-A0A527YPD5-F1
#
_entry.id   AF-A0A527YPD5-F1
#
_cell.length_a   1.000
_cell.length_b   1.000
_cell.length_c   1.000
_cell.angle_alpha   90.00
_cell.angle_beta   90.00
_cell.angle_gamma   90.00
#
_symmetry.space_group_name_H-M   'P 1'
#
loop_
_entity.id
_entity.type
_entity.pdbx_description
1 polymer ?
#
loop_
_entity_poly.entity_id
_entity_poly.type
_entity_poly.pdbx_seq_one_letter_code
_entity_poly.pdbx_strand_id
1 'polypeptide(L)' 'WTTEPGAQLYTGQYLAPPSPGLEGRHYKAYSGFCLEPQVWPDAPNRPYFPQATLWPGQIYHHVTEYRFRLP' A
#
# COMPACT_ATOMS: atom_id res chain seq x y z
N TRP A 1 -10.22 -4.06 -5.42
CA TRP A 1 -9.70 -5.03 -6.41
C TRP A 1 -8.38 -4.48 -6.93
N THR A 2 -7.42 -5.32 -7.31
CA THR A 2 -6.09 -4.87 -7.75
C THR A 2 -5.47 -5.85 -8.74
N THR A 3 -4.58 -5.37 -9.61
CA THR A 3 -3.75 -6.22 -10.47
C THR A 3 -2.39 -6.59 -9.85
N GLU A 4 -2.03 -6.05 -8.67
CA GLU A 4 -0.81 -6.45 -7.95
C GLU A 4 -0.96 -7.84 -7.32
N PRO A 5 0.14 -8.60 -7.18
CA PRO A 5 0.14 -9.96 -6.63
C PRO A 5 0.09 -10.00 -5.10
N GLY A 6 0.15 -8.86 -4.42
CA GLY A 6 0.10 -8.76 -2.97
C GLY A 6 -0.49 -7.43 -2.50
N ALA A 7 -0.82 -7.35 -1.22
CA ALA A 7 -1.15 -6.11 -0.55
C ALA A 7 -0.58 -6.09 0.87
N GLN A 8 0.12 -5.02 1.22
CA GLN A 8 0.57 -4.78 2.57
C GLN A 8 -0.59 -4.20 3.40
N LEU A 9 -0.83 -4.78 4.58
CA LEU A 9 -1.67 -4.19 5.60
C LEU A 9 -0.78 -3.54 6.66
N TYR A 10 -0.87 -2.22 6.78
CA TYR A 10 -0.29 -1.49 7.90
C TYR A 10 -1.41 -0.93 8.76
N THR A 11 -1.47 -1.35 10.02
CA THR A 11 -2.56 -0.98 10.95
C THR A 11 -2.36 0.37 11.63
N GLY A 12 -1.39 1.18 11.21
CA GLY A 12 -1.19 2.52 11.79
C GLY A 12 -0.61 2.52 13.20
N GLN A 13 0.04 1.44 13.64
CA GLN A 13 0.51 1.29 15.03
C GLN A 13 1.50 2.36 15.48
N TYR A 14 2.29 2.93 14.56
CA TYR A 14 3.30 3.95 14.85
C TYR A 14 2.83 5.38 14.50
N LEU A 15 1.54 5.59 14.27
CA LEU A 15 1.00 6.94 14.03
C LEU A 15 1.09 7.79 15.29
N ALA A 16 1.99 8.77 15.25
CA ALA A 16 2.13 9.84 16.25
C ALA A 16 2.68 11.11 15.58
N PRO A 17 1.97 11.69 14.60
CA PRO A 17 2.42 12.91 13.94
C PRO A 17 2.51 14.06 14.98
N PRO A 18 3.54 14.91 14.89
CA PRO A 18 3.72 16.02 15.84
C PRO A 18 2.71 17.16 15.63
N SER A 19 2.04 17.20 14.48
CA SER A 19 1.04 18.20 14.13
C SER A 19 -0.36 17.59 14.04
N PRO A 20 -1.42 18.35 14.40
CA PRO A 20 -2.79 17.92 14.19
C PRO A 20 -3.08 17.68 12.71
N GLY A 21 -3.95 16.70 12.43
CA GLY A 21 -4.48 16.41 11.11
C GLY A 21 -5.65 17.31 10.73
N LEU A 22 -6.46 16.82 9.78
CA LEU A 22 -7.63 17.55 9.28
C LEU A 22 -8.58 17.90 10.43
N GLU A 23 -9.13 19.11 10.39
CA GLU A 23 -10.04 19.64 11.42
C GLU A 23 -9.45 19.64 12.84
N GLY A 24 -8.12 19.67 12.98
CA GLY A 24 -7.45 19.65 14.29
C GLY A 24 -7.41 18.28 14.97
N ARG A 25 -7.78 17.20 14.26
CA ARG A 25 -7.79 15.84 14.81
C ARG A 25 -6.38 15.33 15.06
N HIS A 26 -6.12 14.84 16.27
CA HIS A 26 -4.86 14.18 16.59
C HIS A 26 -4.95 12.70 16.25
N TYR A 27 -4.24 12.24 15.23
CA TYR A 27 -4.18 10.82 14.86
C TYR A 27 -3.21 10.09 15.80
N LYS A 28 -3.73 9.15 16.58
CA LYS A 28 -2.96 8.25 17.45
C LYS A 28 -2.70 6.92 16.75
N ALA A 29 -1.95 6.03 17.41
CA ALA A 29 -1.82 4.64 16.99
C ALA A 29 -3.20 4.04 16.64
N TYR A 30 -3.27 3.34 15.50
CA TYR A 30 -4.48 2.71 14.98
C TYR A 30 -5.62 3.66 14.53
N SER A 31 -5.36 4.96 14.38
CA SER A 31 -6.39 5.91 13.87
C SER A 31 -6.72 5.76 12.38
N GLY A 32 -5.99 4.90 11.68
CA GLY A 32 -6.18 4.57 10.28
C GLY A 32 -5.35 3.35 9.92
N PHE A 33 -5.59 2.80 8.75
CA PHE A 33 -4.81 1.70 8.19
C PHE A 33 -4.50 1.97 6.73
N CYS A 34 -3.44 1.34 6.23
CA CYS A 34 -3.10 1.31 4.82
C CYS A 34 -3.41 -0.08 4.26
N LEU A 35 -3.96 -0.09 3.05
CA LEU A 35 -3.93 -1.25 2.16
C LEU A 35 -3.13 -0.83 0.94
N GLU A 36 -1.95 -1.40 0.80
CA GLU A 36 -0.96 -1.01 -0.22
C GLU A 36 -0.77 -2.19 -1.18
N PRO A 37 -1.55 -2.30 -2.26
CA PRO A 37 -1.30 -3.30 -3.29
C PRO A 37 0.07 -3.08 -3.92
N GLN A 38 0.87 -4.14 -3.96
CA GLN A 38 2.26 -4.08 -4.42
C GLN A 38 2.82 -5.45 -4.82
N VAL A 39 3.92 -5.43 -5.56
CA VAL A 39 4.86 -6.54 -5.64
C VAL A 39 5.44 -6.79 -4.24
N TRP A 40 5.79 -8.04 -3.96
CA TRP A 40 6.17 -8.45 -2.62
C TRP A 40 7.43 -7.72 -2.13
N PRO A 41 7.49 -7.33 -0.85
CA PRO A 41 8.70 -6.78 -0.26
C PRO A 41 9.91 -7.71 -0.50
N ASP A 42 11.08 -7.12 -0.73
CA ASP A 42 12.34 -7.86 -1.00
C ASP A 42 12.35 -8.64 -2.33
N ALA A 43 11.36 -8.48 -3.22
CA ALA A 43 11.30 -9.18 -4.50
C ALA A 43 12.58 -9.14 -5.36
N PRO A 44 13.31 -8.01 -5.48
CA PRO A 44 14.56 -7.98 -6.25
C PRO A 44 15.64 -8.94 -5.74
N ASN A 45 15.61 -9.32 -4.46
CA ASN A 45 16.58 -10.23 -3.84
C ASN A 45 16.06 -11.68 -3.71
N ARG A 46 14.79 -11.92 -4.08
CA ARG A 46 14.12 -13.22 -3.94
C ARG A 46 13.70 -13.70 -5.33
N PRO A 47 14.52 -14.51 -6.02
CA PRO A 47 14.27 -14.85 -7.43
C PRO A 47 12.99 -15.66 -7.68
N TYR A 48 12.38 -16.23 -6.64
CA TYR A 48 11.11 -16.95 -6.70
C TYR A 48 9.88 -16.09 -6.36
N PHE A 49 10.05 -14.80 -6.06
CA PHE A 49 8.95 -13.85 -5.89
C PHE A 49 8.52 -13.27 -7.25
N PRO A 50 7.28 -12.74 -7.36
CA PRO A 50 6.93 -11.88 -8.48
C PRO A 50 7.97 -10.75 -8.60
N GLN A 51 8.55 -10.57 -9.79
CA GLN A 51 9.67 -9.65 -9.98
C GLN A 51 9.19 -8.23 -10.27
N ALA A 52 9.84 -7.24 -9.66
CA ALA A 52 9.56 -5.81 -9.86
C ALA A 52 10.44 -5.18 -10.97
N THR A 53 11.24 -5.98 -11.68
CA THR A 53 12.15 -5.50 -12.73
C THR A 53 11.38 -5.19 -14.00
N LEU A 54 11.53 -3.98 -14.52
CA LEU A 54 11.03 -3.57 -15.84
C LEU A 54 12.20 -3.40 -16.81
N TRP A 55 12.20 -4.15 -17.90
CA TRP A 55 13.24 -4.10 -18.92
C TRP A 55 12.94 -3.06 -20.01
N PRO A 56 13.96 -2.56 -20.73
CA PRO A 56 13.75 -1.65 -21.86
C PRO A 56 12.72 -2.21 -22.87
N GLY A 57 11.78 -1.36 -23.27
CA GLY A 57 10.70 -1.73 -24.20
C GLY A 57 9.49 -2.41 -23.55
N GLN A 58 9.54 -2.76 -22.26
CA GLN A 58 8.37 -3.23 -21.53
C GLN A 58 7.53 -2.07 -21.00
N ILE A 59 6.23 -2.33 -20.81
CA ILE A 59 5.30 -1.39 -20.18
C ILE A 59 4.90 -1.98 -18.83
N TYR A 60 5.13 -1.22 -17.76
CA TYR A 60 4.53 -1.51 -16.47
C TYR A 60 3.15 -0.86 -16.39
N HIS A 61 2.14 -1.63 -15.99
CA HIS A 61 0.80 -1.14 -15.78
C HIS A 61 0.15 -1.88 -14.61
N HIS A 62 -0.36 -1.11 -13.64
CA HIS A 62 -1.04 -1.61 -12.46
C HIS A 62 -2.30 -0.78 -12.20
N VAL A 63 -3.36 -1.45 -11.72
CA VAL A 63 -4.61 -0.82 -11.33
C VAL A 63 -5.00 -1.28 -9.92
N THR A 64 -5.40 -0.32 -9.07
CA THR A 64 -6.11 -0.58 -7.82
C THR A 64 -7.42 0.19 -7.81
N GLU A 65 -8.50 -0.51 -7.44
CA GLU A 65 -9.83 0.06 -7.33
C GLU A 65 -10.34 -0.01 -5.89
N TYR A 66 -10.64 1.17 -5.34
CA TYR A 66 -11.38 1.34 -4.10
C TYR A 66 -12.86 1.52 -4.40
N ARG A 67 -13.67 0.54 -3.99
CA ARG A 67 -15.12 0.53 -4.22
C ARG A 67 -15.83 0.66 -2.88
N PHE A 68 -16.49 1.79 -2.68
CA PHE A 68 -17.28 2.04 -1.48
C PHE A 68 -18.75 1.78 -1.78
N ARG A 69 -19.43 1.15 -0.83
CA ARG A 69 -20.88 0.93 -0.85
C ARG A 69 -21.40 1.26 0.53
N LEU A 70 -22.60 1.85 0.59
CA LEU A 70 -23.32 1.91 1.84
C LEU A 70 -23.66 0.48 2.29
N PRO A 71 -23.80 0.25 3.60
CA PRO A 71 -24.24 -1.04 4.13
C PRO A 71 -25.58 -1.49 3.52
#